data_AF-A0A950IT70-F1
#
_entry.id   AF-A0A950IT70-F1
#
_cell.length_a   1.000
_cell.length_b   1.000
_cell.length_c   1.000
_cell.angle_alpha   90.00
_cell.angle_beta   90.00
_cell.angle_gamma   90.00
#
_symmetry.space_group_name_H-M   'P 1'
#
loop_
_entity.id
_entity.type
_entity.pdbx_description
1 polymer ?
#
loop_
_entity_poly.entity_id
_entity_poly.type
_entity_poly.pdbx_seq_one_letter_code
_entity_poly.pdbx_strand_id
1 'polypeptide(L)' 'MSKIAKTQQEPELKRMNLNVPLELHNAFKSATAAEGKTLTDVLLEFIQQYVAEHSTHPKGRRK' A
#
# COMPACT_ATOMS: atom_id res chain seq x y z
N MET A 1 -30.33 16.18 -20.63
CA MET A 1 -29.10 16.51 -19.87
C MET A 1 -28.59 15.23 -19.24
N SER A 2 -27.74 14.48 -19.95
CA SER A 2 -27.31 13.13 -19.56
C SER A 2 -26.25 13.21 -18.47
N LYS A 3 -26.50 12.55 -17.32
CA LYS A 3 -25.57 12.46 -16.21
C LYS A 3 -24.52 11.40 -16.55
N ILE A 4 -23.32 11.83 -16.92
CA ILE A 4 -22.18 10.94 -17.18
C ILE A 4 -21.82 10.30 -15.84
N ALA A 5 -21.92 8.97 -15.77
CA ALA A 5 -21.56 8.17 -14.61
C ALA A 5 -20.08 8.42 -14.26
N LYS A 6 -19.77 8.69 -12.99
CA LYS A 6 -18.40 8.85 -12.50
C LYS A 6 -17.62 7.57 -12.81
N THR A 7 -16.74 7.63 -13.79
CA THR A 7 -15.71 6.62 -14.04
C THR A 7 -14.94 6.40 -12.75
N GLN A 8 -14.75 5.13 -12.35
CA GLN A 8 -13.99 4.73 -11.18
C GLN A 8 -12.64 5.44 -11.24
N GLN A 9 -12.41 6.40 -10.34
CA GLN A 9 -11.16 7.15 -10.28
C GLN A 9 -10.08 6.16 -9.84
N GLU A 10 -9.14 5.85 -10.73
CA GLU A 10 -7.92 5.17 -10.33
C GLU A 10 -7.29 5.95 -9.17
N PRO A 11 -6.83 5.26 -8.10
CA PRO A 11 -6.26 5.92 -6.96
C PRO A 11 -5.06 6.77 -7.40
N GLU A 12 -5.00 8.01 -6.94
CA GLU A 12 -3.87 8.90 -7.23
C GLU A 12 -2.59 8.25 -6.66
N LEU A 13 -1.72 7.76 -7.56
CA LEU A 13 -0.49 7.06 -7.16
C LEU A 13 0.63 8.06 -6.87
N LYS A 14 1.20 8.01 -5.67
CA LYS A 14 2.41 8.77 -5.31
C LYS A 14 3.62 7.84 -5.28
N ARG A 15 4.67 8.17 -6.05
CA ARG A 15 5.94 7.45 -5.99
C ARG A 15 6.66 7.72 -4.67
N MET A 16 7.04 6.65 -3.97
CA MET A 16 7.84 6.70 -2.75
C MET A 16 9.23 6.14 -3.05
N ASN A 17 10.28 6.93 -2.83
CA ASN A 17 11.67 6.50 -2.97
C ASN A 17 12.23 6.21 -1.57
N LEU A 18 12.81 5.02 -1.40
CA LEU A 18 13.39 4.57 -0.14
C LEU A 18 14.80 4.05 -0.39
N ASN A 19 15.70 4.35 0.54
CA ASN A 19 17.01 3.69 0.59
C ASN A 19 16.90 2.51 1.55
N VAL A 20 17.24 1.32 1.07
CA VAL A 20 17.27 0.09 1.87
C VAL A 20 18.64 -0.57 1.76
N PRO A 21 19.15 -1.22 2.81
CA PRO A 21 20.35 -2.03 2.71
C PRO A 21 20.21 -3.10 1.61
N LEU A 22 21.28 -3.32 0.84
CA LEU A 22 21.27 -4.25 -0.29
C LEU A 22 20.88 -5.66 0.13
N GLU A 23 21.45 -6.13 1.24
CA GLU A 23 21.16 -7.48 1.78
C GLU A 23 19.69 -7.63 2.15
N LEU A 24 19.09 -6.60 2.75
CA LEU A 24 17.68 -6.59 3.10
C LEU A 24 16.80 -6.64 1.85
N HIS A 25 17.10 -5.84 0.83
CA HIS A 25 16.36 -5.87 -0.43
C HIS A 25 16.43 -7.24 -1.11
N ASN A 26 17.62 -7.87 -1.13
CA ASN A 26 17.79 -9.19 -1.74
C ASN A 26 17.03 -10.28 -0.97
N ALA A 27 17.11 -10.26 0.36
CA ALA A 27 16.34 -11.18 1.20
C ALA A 27 14.83 -10.99 1.00
N PHE A 28 14.37 -9.74 1.00
CA PHE A 28 12.97 -9.40 0.77
C PHE A 28 12.50 -9.89 -0.61
N LYS A 29 13.24 -9.59 -1.68
CA LYS A 29 12.96 -10.04 -3.05
C LYS A 29 12.87 -11.58 -3.14
N SER A 30 13.79 -12.29 -2.51
CA SER A 30 13.80 -13.75 -2.51
C SER A 30 12.57 -14.33 -1.79
N ALA A 31 12.22 -13.75 -0.64
CA ALA A 31 11.06 -14.19 0.13
C ALA A 31 9.74 -13.96 -0.62
N THR A 32 9.55 -12.76 -1.19
CA THR A 32 8.32 -12.46 -1.95
C THR A 32 8.19 -13.34 -3.19
N ALA A 33 9.31 -13.65 -3.86
CA ALA A 33 9.31 -14.55 -5.02
C ALA A 33 8.91 -15.99 -4.65
N ALA A 34 9.34 -16.48 -3.49
CA ALA A 34 8.95 -17.80 -3.00
C ALA A 34 7.44 -17.91 -2.72
N GLU A 35 6.80 -16.80 -2.33
CA GLU A 35 5.35 -16.71 -2.14
C GLU A 35 4.57 -16.40 -3.43
N GLY A 36 5.26 -16.18 -4.56
CA GLY A 36 4.64 -15.76 -5.82
C GLY A 36 4.04 -14.34 -5.79
N LYS A 37 4.48 -13.50 -4.84
CA LYS A 37 4.01 -12.12 -4.65
C LYS A 37 5.01 -11.11 -5.22
N THR A 38 4.53 -9.93 -5.58
CA THR A 38 5.41 -8.80 -5.92
C THR A 38 5.88 -8.07 -4.65
N LEU A 39 7.04 -7.41 -4.73
CA LEU A 39 7.54 -6.59 -3.62
C LEU A 39 6.55 -5.48 -3.25
N THR A 40 5.87 -4.89 -4.24
CA THR A 40 4.89 -3.83 -4.05
C THR A 40 3.69 -4.32 -3.26
N ASP A 41 3.16 -5.50 -3.58
CA ASP A 41 1.98 -6.05 -2.88
C ASP A 41 2.26 -6.24 -1.39
N VAL A 42 3.41 -6.85 -1.08
CA VAL A 42 3.83 -7.10 0.31
C VAL A 42 4.11 -5.80 1.07
N LEU A 43 4.74 -4.81 0.42
CA LEU A 43 4.95 -3.49 1.03
C LEU A 43 3.64 -2.76 1.31
N LEU A 44 2.67 -2.80 0.38
CA LEU A 44 1.38 -2.16 0.57
C LEU A 44 0.58 -2.83 1.68
N GLU A 45 0.59 -4.15 1.77
CA GLU A 45 -0.03 -4.91 2.85
C GLU A 45 0.58 -4.51 4.21
N PHE A 46 1.91 -4.49 4.29
CA PHE A 46 2.62 -4.09 5.51
C PHE A 46 2.30 -2.64 5.92
N ILE A 47 2.29 -1.69 4.97
CA ILE A 47 1.94 -0.29 5.25
C ILE A 47 0.50 -0.17 5.74
N GLN A 48 -0.44 -0.87 5.12
CA GLN A 48 -1.85 -0.86 5.53
C GLN A 48 -2.01 -1.40 6.95
N GLN A 49 -1.38 -2.53 7.26
CA GLN A 49 -1.39 -3.11 8.59
C GLN A 49 -0.77 -2.17 9.62
N TYR A 50 0.40 -1.60 9.32
CA TYR A 50 1.07 -0.66 10.20
C TYR A 50 0.18 0.55 10.53
N VAL A 51 -0.48 1.13 9.53
CA VAL A 51 -1.43 2.25 9.74
C VAL A 51 -2.64 1.79 10.55
N ALA A 52 -3.19 0.60 10.29
CA ALA A 52 -4.32 0.08 11.05
C ALA A 52 -4.00 -0.08 12.54
N GLU A 53 -2.80 -0.57 12.86
CA GLU A 53 -2.34 -0.77 14.24
C GLU A 53 -2.01 0.54 14.95
N HIS A 54 -1.45 1.52 14.23
CA HIS A 54 -0.91 2.74 14.84
C HIS A 54 -1.80 3.99 14.68
N SER A 55 -2.87 3.92 13.89
CA SER A 55 -3.82 5.03 13.78
C SER A 55 -4.70 5.08 15.03
N THR A 56 -4.41 6.02 15.93
CA THR A 56 -5.14 6.28 17.18
C THR A 56 -6.54 6.87 16.97
N HIS A 57 -7.10 6.81 15.77
CA HIS A 57 -8.39 7.42 15.48
C HIS A 57 -9.49 6.37 15.46
N PRO A 58 -10.39 6.34 16.46
CA PRO A 58 -11.67 5.71 16.24
C PRO A 58 -12.30 6.43 15.05
N LYS A 59 -12.70 5.70 14.00
CA LYS A 59 -13.61 6.20 12.96
C LYS A 59 -14.98 6.48 13.61
N GLY A 60 -15.03 7.51 14.42
CA GLY A 60 -16.19 7.98 15.16
C GLY A 60 -16.62 9.33 14.61
N ARG A 61 -17.60 9.28 13.71
CA ARG A 61 -18.67 10.27 13.56
C ARG A 61 -18.27 11.75 13.53
N ARG A 62 -18.06 12.30 12.32
CA ARG A 62 -18.36 13.73 12.10
C ARG A 62 -19.90 13.85 12.04
N LYS A 63 -20.48 14.48 13.06
CA LYS A 63 -21.84 15.02 13.03
C LYS A 63 -21.86 16.27 12.17
#